data_AF-A0A7C4V5Y0-F1
#
_entry.id   AF-A0A7C4V5Y0-F1
#
_cell.length_a   1.000
_cell.length_b   1.000
_cell.length_c   1.000
_cell.angle_alpha   90.00
_cell.angle_beta   90.00
_cell.angle_gamma   90.00
#
_symmetry.space_group_name_H-M   'P 1'
#
loop_
_entity.id
_entity.type
_entity.pdbx_description
1 polymer ?
#
loop_
_entity_poly.entity_id
_entity_poly.type
_entity_poly.pdbx_seq_one_letter_code
_entity_poly.pdbx_strand_id
1 'polypeptide(L)' 'MKREPSSSFIKIRCPKCKNEQVTFGKTATRIHCHVCQELLAEPTGGKTHVVTRMLEVLD' A
#
# COMPACT_ATOMS: atom_id res chain seq x y z
N MET A 1 19.29 -18.67 11.43
CA MET A 1 18.11 -17.87 11.83
C MET A 1 17.76 -16.92 10.71
N LYS A 2 16.94 -17.34 9.72
CA LYS A 2 16.49 -16.44 8.65
C LYS A 2 15.43 -15.52 9.26
N ARG A 3 15.74 -14.23 9.36
CA ARG A 3 14.75 -13.22 9.73
C ARG A 3 13.95 -12.93 8.47
N GLU A 4 12.86 -13.67 8.27
CA GLU A 4 11.92 -13.34 7.22
C GLU A 4 11.26 -12.00 7.59
N PRO A 5 11.29 -11.00 6.70
CA PRO A 5 10.65 -9.74 6.97
C PRO A 5 9.14 -9.99 7.05
N SER A 6 8.53 -9.70 8.20
CA SER A 6 7.08 -9.83 8.46
C SER A 6 6.25 -8.76 7.74
N SER A 7 6.66 -8.40 6.54
CA SER A 7 6.07 -7.34 5.72
C SER A 7 5.56 -7.94 4.44
N SER A 8 4.24 -8.11 4.39
CA SER A 8 3.53 -8.53 3.20
C SER A 8 3.34 -7.35 2.24
N PHE A 9 3.24 -7.66 0.96
CA PHE A 9 2.82 -6.70 -0.05
C PHE A 9 1.30 -6.61 -0.06
N ILE A 10 0.78 -5.43 -0.38
CA ILE A 10 -0.67 -5.19 -0.46
C ILE A 10 -0.99 -4.65 -1.85
N LYS A 11 -2.01 -5.21 -2.48
CA LYS A 11 -2.54 -4.69 -3.75
C LYS A 11 -3.71 -3.76 -3.43
N ILE A 12 -3.56 -2.51 -3.81
CA ILE A 12 -4.54 -1.44 -3.62
C ILE A 12 -5.09 -0.99 -4.96
N ARG A 13 -6.38 -0.66 -4.98
CA ARG A 13 -7.03 -0.13 -6.17
C ARG A 13 -7.44 1.31 -5.95
N CYS A 14 -6.99 2.19 -6.86
CA CYS A 14 -7.41 3.58 -6.81
C CYS A 14 -8.90 3.71 -7.21
N PRO A 15 -9.73 4.37 -6.39
CA PRO A 15 -11.16 4.56 -6.71
C PRO A 15 -11.40 5.52 -7.87
N LYS A 16 -10.46 6.44 -8.16
CA LYS A 16 -10.61 7.46 -9.22
C LYS A 16 -10.24 6.93 -10.61
N CYS A 17 -9.02 6.41 -10.76
CA CYS A 17 -8.49 5.98 -12.06
C CYS A 17 -8.59 4.47 -12.30
N LYS A 18 -9.15 3.70 -11.35
CA LYS A 18 -9.21 2.23 -11.34
C LYS A 18 -7.84 1.53 -11.43
N ASN A 19 -6.74 2.29 -11.34
CA ASN A 19 -5.40 1.75 -11.41
C ASN A 19 -5.13 0.83 -10.22
N GLU A 20 -4.51 -0.30 -10.49
CA GLU A 20 -4.07 -1.27 -9.48
C GLU A 20 -2.60 -0.99 -9.17
N GLN A 21 -2.27 -0.86 -7.90
CA GLN A 21 -0.90 -0.61 -7.45
C GLN A 21 -0.56 -1.60 -6.34
N VAL A 22 0.64 -2.16 -6.39
CA VAL A 22 1.17 -3.01 -5.33
C VAL A 22 2.10 -2.16 -4.48
N THR A 23 1.85 -2.14 -3.17
CA THR A 23 2.60 -1.33 -2.22
C THR A 23 3.00 -2.14 -1.00
N PHE A 24 3.95 -1.63 -0.22
CA PHE A 24 4.43 -2.32 0.97
C PHE A 24 3.50 -2.08 2.16
N GLY A 25 3.20 -3.11 2.95
CA GLY A 25 2.35 -2.96 4.14
C GLY A 25 2.97 -2.09 5.25
N LYS A 26 4.29 -1.84 5.20
CA LYS A 26 5.06 -1.01 6.14
C LYS A 26 5.81 0.09 5.39
N THR A 27 5.07 0.94 4.70
CA THR A 27 5.63 2.11 4.01
C THR A 27 5.94 3.22 5.01
N ALA A 28 7.15 3.81 4.91
CA ALA A 28 7.57 4.99 5.69
C ALA A 28 7.21 6.33 5.02
N THR A 29 6.62 6.29 3.83
CA THR A 29 6.31 7.44 2.97
C THR A 29 4.85 7.39 2.52
N ARG A 30 4.31 8.53 2.11
CA ARG A 30 2.96 8.65 1.54
C ARG A 30 2.93 8.00 0.16
N ILE A 31 2.02 7.04 -0.01
CA ILE A 31 1.78 6.38 -1.29
C ILE A 31 0.78 7.24 -2.07
N HIS A 32 1.22 7.70 -3.24
CA HIS A 32 0.36 8.36 -4.20
C HIS A 32 0.10 7.46 -5.40
N CYS A 33 -1.04 7.64 -6.04
CA CYS A 33 -1.34 6.95 -7.28
C CYS A 33 -0.41 7.44 -8.41
N HIS A 34 0.21 6.53 -9.16
CA HIS A 34 1.04 6.92 -10.32
C HIS A 34 0.28 7.65 -11.41
N VAL A 35 -1.05 7.46 -11.51
CA VAL A 35 -1.87 8.03 -12.59
C VAL A 35 -2.48 9.37 -12.17
N CYS A 36 -3.18 9.40 -11.04
CA CYS A 36 -3.95 10.58 -10.61
C CYS A 36 -3.34 11.34 -9.44
N GLN A 37 -2.17 10.92 -8.93
CA GLN A 37 -1.47 11.51 -7.78
C GLN A 37 -2.31 11.61 -6.48
N GLU A 38 -3.44 10.89 -6.42
CA GLU A 38 -4.28 10.84 -5.23
C GLU A 38 -3.58 10.06 -4.11
N LEU A 39 -3.77 10.49 -2.88
CA LEU A 39 -3.28 9.77 -1.70
C LEU A 39 -3.98 8.42 -1.58
N LEU A 40 -3.23 7.33 -1.72
CA LEU A 40 -3.78 5.98 -1.61
C LEU A 40 -3.53 5.35 -0.24
N ALA A 41 -2.40 5.69 0.37
CA ALA A 41 -2.05 5.21 1.70
C ALA A 41 -1.11 6.18 2.43
N GLU A 42 -1.29 6.26 3.74
CA GLU A 42 -0.49 7.08 4.64
C GLU A 42 0.45 6.21 5.50
N PRO A 43 1.71 6.61 5.66
CA PRO A 43 2.61 5.93 6.56
C PRO A 43 2.18 6.23 7.99
N THR A 44 1.97 5.18 8.78
CA THR A 44 1.97 5.32 10.25
C THR A 44 3.24 4.66 10.77
N GLY A 45 3.68 5.01 11.99
CA GLY A 45 4.90 4.45 12.58
C GLY A 45 4.95 2.92 12.70
N GLY A 46 3.88 2.21 12.34
CA GLY A 46 3.83 0.75 12.23
C GLY A 46 3.28 0.28 10.88
N LYS A 47 1.97 -0.02 10.83
CA LYS A 47 1.31 -0.52 9.62
C LYS A 47 0.80 0.64 8.77
N THR A 48 1.03 0.60 7.47
CA THR A 48 0.52 1.63 6.57
C THR A 48 -1.01 1.70 6.66
N HIS A 49 -1.52 2.92 6.83
CA HIS A 49 -2.94 3.19 6.84
C HIS A 49 -3.41 3.37 5.39
N VAL A 50 -4.13 2.39 4.86
CA VAL A 50 -4.64 2.46 3.49
C VAL A 50 -6.01 3.13 3.52
N VAL A 51 -6.11 4.30 2.89
CA VAL A 51 -7.35 5.09 2.80
C VAL A 51 -8.28 4.59 1.68
N THR A 52 -7.75 3.75 0.78
CA THR A 52 -8.47 3.18 -0.36
C THR A 52 -8.79 1.70 -0.16
N ARG A 53 -9.43 1.10 -1.16
CA ARG A 53 -9.80 -0.32 -1.11
C ARG A 53 -8.57 -1.20 -1.35
N MET A 54 -8.16 -1.96 -0.32
CA MET A 54 -7.26 -3.11 -0.50
C MET A 54 -8.02 -4.25 -1.19
N LEU A 55 -7.40 -4.83 -2.22
CA LEU A 55 -7.90 -5.99 -2.95
C LEU A 55 -7.36 -7.29 -2.35
N GLU A 56 -6.05 -7.36 -2.18
CA GLU A 56 -5.35 -8.59 -1.77
C GLU A 56 -4.10 -8.25 -0.95
N VAL A 57 -3.77 -9.12 0.00
CA VAL A 57 -2.47 -9.14 0.67
C VAL A 57 -1.67 -10.28 0.04
N LEU A 58 -0.56 -9.94 -0.59
CA LEU A 58 0.41 -10.87 -1.18
C LEU A 58 1.46 -11.15 -0.09
N ASP A 59 1.51 -12.39 0.39
CA ASP A 59 2.51 -12.85 1.38
C ASP A 59 3.90 -13.03 0.76
#